data_AF-A0D6S6-F1
#
_entry.id   AF-A0D6S6-F1
#
_cell.length_a   1.000
_cell.length_b   1.000
_cell.length_c   1.000
_cell.angle_alpha   90.00
_cell.angle_beta   90.00
_cell.angle_gamma   90.00
#
_symmetry.space_group_name_H-M   'P 1'
#
loop_
_entity.id
_entity.type
_entity.pdbx_description
1 polymer ?
#
loop_
_entity_poly.entity_id
_entity_poly.type
_entity_poly.pdbx_seq_one_letter_code
_entity_poly.pdbx_strand_id
1 'polypeptide(L)'
;MCLPFDNKKPNTFQGKRSVFQLQLIAFIQLALLFARQVAQFELGELFEIFFIILLWSAWSSLGSCQCLFYIVITLYYILLKGLYFATRFQNELPLLGETGREKILAVLHLATLFFYIIAQYIVFLAYKEFVALEMEKDYTVEEPERRPLQQNERTQQPIVVKNSAFTGKGITIG
;
A
#
# COMPACT_ATOMS: atom_id res chain seq x y z
N MET A 1 -1.36 14.08 0.61
CA MET A 1 -2.71 13.76 1.14
C MET A 1 -2.89 12.25 1.11
N CYS A 2 -3.14 11.58 2.23
CA CYS A 2 -3.43 10.13 2.22
C CYS A 2 -4.88 9.95 1.73
N LEU A 3 -5.05 9.61 0.46
CA LEU A 3 -6.36 9.39 -0.18
C LEU A 3 -6.94 8.01 0.20
N PRO A 4 -8.27 7.84 0.15
CA PRO A 4 -8.98 6.70 0.73
C PRO A 4 -8.68 5.38 0.02
N PHE A 5 -8.98 4.29 0.73
CA PHE A 5 -8.77 2.88 0.41
C PHE A 5 -9.21 2.46 -1.01
N ASP A 6 -8.36 2.71 -2.01
CA ASP A 6 -8.48 2.01 -3.29
C ASP A 6 -7.89 0.60 -3.14
N ASN A 7 -8.74 -0.42 -3.13
CA ASN A 7 -8.32 -1.82 -3.18
C ASN A 7 -7.62 -2.09 -4.53
N LYS A 8 -6.31 -1.89 -4.57
CA LYS A 8 -5.48 -2.03 -5.77
C LYS A 8 -4.68 -3.33 -5.72
N LYS A 9 -4.70 -4.08 -6.81
CA LYS A 9 -3.86 -5.28 -6.94
C LYS A 9 -2.44 -4.89 -7.36
N PRO A 10 -1.39 -5.50 -6.79
CA PRO A 10 -0.01 -5.22 -7.19
C PRO A 10 0.26 -5.77 -8.61
N ASN A 11 0.56 -4.88 -9.55
CA ASN A 11 0.84 -5.24 -10.94
C ASN A 11 2.33 -5.57 -11.19
N THR A 12 3.23 -5.14 -10.29
CA THR A 12 4.67 -5.44 -10.36
C THR A 12 5.04 -6.69 -9.55
N PHE A 13 6.08 -7.41 -9.97
CA PHE A 13 6.62 -8.56 -9.22
C PHE A 13 7.11 -8.15 -7.83
N GLN A 14 7.74 -6.97 -7.72
CA GLN A 14 8.21 -6.39 -6.45
C GLN A 14 7.05 -6.00 -5.53
N GLY A 15 5.96 -5.44 -6.06
CA GLY A 15 4.74 -5.18 -5.29
C GLY A 15 4.09 -6.46 -4.73
N LYS A 16 4.02 -7.53 -5.53
CA LYS A 16 3.51 -8.84 -5.08
C LYS A 16 4.36 -9.43 -3.95
N ARG A 17 5.69 -9.34 -4.08
CA ARG A 17 6.63 -9.79 -3.04
C ARG A 17 6.46 -8.99 -1.75
N SER A 18 6.32 -7.67 -1.84
CA SER A 18 6.13 -6.80 -0.68
C SER A 18 4.82 -7.10 0.03
N VAL A 19 3.72 -7.30 -0.70
CA VAL A 19 2.43 -7.72 -0.12
C VAL A 19 2.55 -9.06 0.62
N PHE A 20 3.19 -10.05 0.01
CA PHE A 20 3.40 -11.35 0.67
C PHE A 20 4.24 -11.22 1.95
N GLN A 21 5.29 -10.40 1.92
CA GLN A 21 6.13 -10.14 3.10
C GLN A 21 5.32 -9.46 4.23
N LEU A 22 4.49 -8.48 3.92
CA LEU A 22 3.63 -7.81 4.90
C LEU A 22 2.59 -8.78 5.51
N GLN A 23 2.01 -9.66 4.70
CA GLN A 23 1.08 -10.70 5.16
C GLN A 23 1.79 -11.70 6.09
N LEU A 24 3.00 -12.13 5.74
CA LEU A 24 3.81 -13.02 6.56
C LEU A 24 4.13 -12.37 7.91
N ILE A 25 4.52 -11.09 7.92
CA ILE A 25 4.78 -10.33 9.15
C ILE A 25 3.51 -10.30 10.01
N ALA A 26 2.36 -9.94 9.46
CA ALA A 26 1.13 -9.89 10.23
C ALA A 26 0.73 -11.26 10.80
N PHE A 27 0.94 -12.35 10.06
CA PHE A 27 0.69 -13.70 10.56
C PHE A 27 1.62 -14.07 11.72
N ILE A 28 2.92 -13.81 11.59
CA ILE A 28 3.89 -14.07 12.67
C ILE A 28 3.58 -13.20 13.88
N GLN A 29 3.21 -11.93 13.67
CA GLN A 29 2.85 -11.00 14.73
C GLN A 29 1.60 -11.47 15.48
N LEU A 30 0.59 -11.96 14.76
CA LEU A 30 -0.60 -12.56 15.38
C LEU A 30 -0.25 -13.82 16.19
N ALA A 31 0.63 -14.68 15.67
CA ALA A 31 1.07 -15.88 16.38
C ALA A 31 1.85 -15.53 17.67
N LEU A 32 2.73 -14.53 17.62
CA LEU A 32 3.47 -14.04 18.79
C LEU A 32 2.54 -13.41 19.83
N LEU A 33 1.58 -12.60 19.39
CA LEU A 33 0.56 -12.02 20.25
C LEU A 33 -0.26 -13.12 20.96
N PHE A 34 -0.70 -14.13 20.21
CA PHE A 34 -1.45 -15.26 20.78
C PHE A 34 -0.61 -16.05 21.79
N ALA A 35 0.65 -16.36 21.47
CA ALA A 35 1.56 -17.07 22.37
C ALA A 35 1.77 -16.30 23.70
N ARG A 36 1.91 -14.97 23.62
CA ARG A 36 2.02 -14.12 24.81
C ARG A 36 0.72 -14.05 25.61
N GLN A 37 -0.43 -13.93 24.94
CA GLN A 37 -1.73 -13.91 25.61
C GLN A 37 -1.98 -15.19 26.42
N VAL A 38 -1.61 -16.35 25.86
CA VAL A 38 -1.68 -17.65 26.54
C VAL A 38 -0.71 -17.70 27.73
N ALA A 39 0.49 -17.13 27.61
CA ALA A 39 1.47 -17.12 28.70
C ALA A 39 1.10 -16.15 29.84
N GLN A 40 0.48 -15.00 29.52
CA GLN A 40 0.24 -13.91 30.47
C GLN A 40 -1.14 -14.00 31.16
N PHE A 41 -2.13 -14.66 30.54
CA PHE A 41 -3.53 -14.76 31.03
C PHE A 41 -4.22 -13.39 31.27
N GLU A 42 -3.62 -12.29 30.85
CA GLU A 42 -4.12 -10.92 31.03
C GLU A 42 -4.29 -10.23 29.67
N LEU A 43 -5.37 -9.48 29.47
CA LEU A 43 -5.72 -8.82 28.20
C LEU A 43 -4.90 -7.54 27.89
N GLY A 44 -3.83 -7.26 28.65
CA GLY A 44 -3.13 -5.97 28.63
C GLY A 44 -2.45 -5.62 27.31
N GLU A 45 -2.14 -6.60 26.45
CA GLU A 45 -1.35 -6.38 25.23
C GLU A 45 -2.17 -6.45 23.92
N LEU A 46 -3.50 -6.41 24.01
CA LEU A 46 -4.40 -6.45 22.84
C LEU A 46 -4.21 -5.28 21.87
N PHE A 47 -3.56 -4.20 22.29
CA PHE A 47 -3.30 -3.04 21.44
C PHE A 47 -2.46 -3.40 20.20
N GLU A 48 -1.69 -4.50 20.22
CA GLU A 48 -0.95 -4.99 19.04
C GLU A 48 -1.86 -5.45 17.89
N ILE A 49 -3.14 -5.71 18.15
CA ILE A 49 -4.13 -5.96 17.10
C ILE A 49 -4.21 -4.75 16.16
N PHE A 50 -4.06 -3.54 16.68
CA PHE A 50 -4.03 -2.32 15.87
C PHE A 50 -2.90 -2.33 14.84
N PHE A 51 -1.74 -2.87 15.20
CA PHE A 51 -0.59 -2.95 14.29
C PHE A 51 -0.86 -3.93 13.15
N ILE A 52 -1.56 -5.03 13.44
CA ILE A 52 -1.98 -6.02 12.44
C ILE A 52 -3.00 -5.37 11.47
N ILE A 53 -3.93 -4.57 12.00
CA ILE A 53 -4.89 -3.80 11.18
C ILE A 53 -4.15 -2.80 10.28
N LEU A 54 -3.13 -2.12 10.78
CA LEU A 54 -2.30 -1.21 9.97
C LEU A 54 -1.58 -1.94 8.84
N LEU A 55 -0.97 -3.10 9.12
CA LEU A 55 -0.36 -3.91 8.05
C LEU A 55 -1.42 -4.36 7.04
N TRP A 56 -2.59 -4.83 7.51
CA TRP A 56 -3.68 -5.26 6.63
C TRP A 56 -4.16 -4.13 5.73
N SER A 57 -4.30 -2.94 6.31
CA SER A 57 -4.60 -1.74 5.55
C SER A 57 -3.50 -1.42 4.54
N ALA A 58 -2.22 -1.56 4.91
CA ALA A 58 -1.10 -1.27 4.04
C ALA A 58 -1.06 -2.21 2.82
N TRP A 59 -1.21 -3.52 3.01
CA TRP A 59 -1.13 -4.46 1.89
C TRP A 59 -2.41 -4.53 1.04
N SER A 60 -3.58 -4.19 1.59
CA SER A 60 -4.83 -4.15 0.82
C SER A 60 -4.93 -2.92 -0.08
N SER A 61 -4.45 -1.77 0.39
CA SER A 61 -4.48 -0.51 -0.35
C SER A 61 -3.18 -0.19 -1.09
N LEU A 62 -2.10 -0.97 -0.88
CA LEU A 62 -0.72 -0.63 -1.28
C LEU A 62 -0.31 0.76 -0.76
N GLY A 63 -0.82 1.15 0.42
CA GLY A 63 -0.71 2.51 0.93
C GLY A 63 0.61 2.77 1.66
N SER A 64 1.45 3.65 1.11
CA SER A 64 2.72 4.06 1.72
C SER A 64 2.51 4.70 3.10
N CYS A 65 1.44 5.47 3.26
CA CYS A 65 1.05 6.15 4.50
C CYS A 65 0.84 5.17 5.67
N GLN A 66 0.21 4.02 5.41
CA GLN A 66 -0.06 3.01 6.42
C GLN A 66 1.23 2.28 6.86
N CYS A 67 2.14 2.02 5.93
CA CYS A 67 3.49 1.52 6.25
C CYS A 67 4.24 2.51 7.16
N LEU A 68 4.18 3.81 6.87
CA LEU A 68 4.84 4.83 7.69
C LEU A 68 4.25 4.88 9.11
N PHE A 69 2.92 4.87 9.24
CA PHE A 69 2.27 4.80 10.56
C PHE A 69 2.66 3.56 11.34
N TYR A 70 2.70 2.39 10.69
CA TYR A 70 3.18 1.17 11.31
C TYR A 70 4.62 1.30 11.82
N ILE A 71 5.54 1.84 11.01
CA ILE A 71 6.95 2.04 11.40
C ILE A 71 7.05 2.94 12.64
N VAL A 72 6.39 4.10 12.64
CA VAL A 72 6.45 5.05 13.75
C VAL A 72 5.89 4.46 15.05
N ILE A 73 4.72 3.81 14.96
CA ILE A 73 4.06 3.24 16.14
C ILE A 73 4.83 2.03 16.68
N THR A 74 5.35 1.17 15.80
CA THR A 74 6.18 0.03 16.24
C THR A 74 7.51 0.49 16.80
N LEU A 75 8.05 1.65 16.38
CA LEU A 75 9.27 2.21 16.97
C LEU A 75 9.05 2.60 18.43
N TYR A 76 7.92 3.26 18.71
CA TYR A 76 7.50 3.52 20.09
C TYR A 76 7.37 2.22 20.89
N TYR A 77 6.84 1.16 20.28
CA TYR A 77 6.71 -0.13 20.96
C TYR A 77 8.05 -0.83 21.25
N ILE A 78 8.99 -0.78 20.30
CA ILE A 78 10.36 -1.26 20.49
C ILE A 78 11.02 -0.52 21.65
N LEU A 79 10.88 0.81 21.72
CA LEU A 79 11.41 1.61 22.83
C LEU A 79 10.80 1.21 24.17
N LEU A 80 9.48 0.99 24.22
CA LEU A 80 8.79 0.56 25.43
C LEU A 80 9.29 -0.80 25.94
N LYS A 81 9.45 -1.78 25.03
CA LYS A 81 10.02 -3.10 25.36
C LYS A 81 11.51 -3.03 25.72
N GLY A 82 12.28 -2.18 25.04
CA GLY A 82 13.66 -1.89 25.40
C GLY A 82 13.79 -1.30 26.81
N LEU A 83 12.92 -0.34 27.15
CA LEU A 83 12.86 0.27 28.48
C LEU A 83 12.48 -0.74 29.57
N TYR A 84 11.57 -1.68 29.27
CA TYR A 84 11.25 -2.78 30.18
C TYR A 84 12.50 -3.60 30.55
N PHE A 85 13.30 -3.99 29.56
CA PHE A 85 14.54 -4.72 29.81
C PHE A 85 15.61 -3.86 30.49
N ALA A 86 15.74 -2.59 30.10
CA ALA A 86 16.67 -1.66 30.74
C ALA A 86 16.32 -1.44 32.21
N THR A 87 15.03 -1.33 32.55
CA THR A 87 14.56 -1.18 33.93
C THR A 87 14.83 -2.43 34.77
N ARG A 88 14.64 -3.63 34.20
CA ARG A 88 15.01 -4.90 34.85
C ARG A 88 16.51 -4.96 35.13
N PHE A 89 17.32 -4.59 34.14
CA PHE A 89 18.78 -4.56 34.25
C PHE A 89 19.24 -3.53 35.31
N GLN A 90 18.67 -2.33 35.31
CA GLN A 90 19.00 -1.26 36.25
C GLN A 90 18.66 -1.62 37.69
N ASN A 91 17.55 -2.32 37.92
CA ASN A 91 17.11 -2.70 39.26
C ASN A 91 17.69 -4.05 39.74
N GLU A 92 18.71 -4.58 39.05
CA GLU A 92 19.34 -5.87 39.35
C GLU A 92 18.34 -7.05 39.39
N LEU A 93 17.20 -6.90 38.71
CA LEU A 93 16.20 -7.96 38.60
C LEU A 93 16.64 -8.97 37.54
N PRO A 94 16.38 -10.27 37.74
CA PRO A 94 16.72 -11.28 36.75
C PRO A 94 16.03 -10.98 35.42
N LEU A 95 16.85 -10.81 34.38
CA LEU A 95 16.42 -10.50 32.99
C LEU A 95 15.46 -11.55 32.44
N LEU A 96 15.69 -12.81 32.79
CA LEU A 96 14.84 -13.95 32.41
C LEU A 96 13.76 -14.23 33.47
N GLY A 97 13.70 -13.49 34.57
CA GLY A 97 12.80 -13.80 35.68
C GLY A 97 13.21 -15.02 36.51
N GLU A 98 12.48 -15.24 37.59
CA GLU A 98 12.82 -16.24 38.62
C GLU A 98 12.05 -17.53 38.41
N THR A 99 10.77 -17.41 38.04
CA THR A 99 9.88 -18.56 37.83
C THR A 99 9.93 -19.08 36.39
N GLY A 100 9.59 -20.36 36.19
CA GLY A 100 9.56 -20.95 34.83
C GLY A 100 8.63 -20.21 33.87
N ARG A 101 7.53 -19.66 34.39
CA ARG A 101 6.58 -18.84 33.62
C ARG A 101 7.17 -17.49 33.24
N GLU A 102 7.85 -16.81 34.15
CA GLU A 102 8.52 -15.55 33.85
C GLU A 102 9.64 -15.71 32.81
N LYS A 103 10.35 -16.84 32.83
CA LYS A 103 11.35 -17.19 31.81
C LYS A 103 10.75 -17.27 30.42
N ILE A 104 9.62 -17.97 30.29
CA ILE A 104 8.90 -18.06 29.01
C ILE A 104 8.45 -16.66 28.56
N LEU A 105 7.90 -15.85 29.46
CA LEU A 105 7.42 -14.51 29.15
C LEU A 105 8.57 -13.57 28.71
N ALA A 106 9.70 -13.59 29.42
CA ALA A 106 10.89 -12.80 29.09
C ALA A 106 11.45 -13.18 27.71
N VAL A 107 11.53 -14.49 27.40
CA VAL A 107 11.95 -14.97 26.09
C VAL A 107 10.99 -14.53 24.99
N LEU A 108 9.67 -14.58 25.24
CA LEU A 108 8.67 -14.10 24.27
C LEU A 108 8.77 -12.59 24.04
N HIS A 109 9.00 -11.79 25.09
CA HIS A 109 9.23 -10.35 24.93
C HIS A 109 10.52 -10.06 24.15
N LEU A 110 11.57 -10.83 24.38
CA LEU A 110 12.83 -10.68 23.65
C LEU A 110 12.68 -11.07 22.19
N ALA A 111 12.02 -12.21 21.90
CA ALA A 111 11.70 -12.64 20.55
C ALA A 111 10.82 -11.62 19.81
N THR A 112 9.83 -11.05 20.50
CA THR A 112 8.97 -9.98 19.99
C THR A 112 9.78 -8.72 19.65
N LEU A 113 10.72 -8.32 20.51
CA LEU A 113 11.59 -7.17 20.27
C LEU A 113 12.41 -7.33 18.99
N PHE A 114 13.11 -8.46 18.85
CA PHE A 114 13.89 -8.75 17.64
C PHE A 114 13.01 -8.86 16.39
N PHE A 115 11.84 -9.48 16.52
CA PHE A 115 10.88 -9.56 15.44
C PHE A 115 10.46 -8.16 14.95
N TYR A 116 10.11 -7.23 15.83
CA TYR A 116 9.70 -5.88 15.43
C TYR A 116 10.84 -5.09 14.76
N ILE A 117 12.10 -5.28 15.18
CA ILE A 117 13.26 -4.66 14.51
C ILE A 117 13.37 -5.16 13.06
N ILE A 118 13.25 -6.47 12.84
CA ILE A 118 13.30 -7.06 11.49
C ILE A 118 12.07 -6.65 10.68
N ALA A 119 10.89 -6.68 11.28
CA ALA A 119 9.63 -6.29 10.63
C ALA A 119 9.69 -4.84 10.16
N GLN A 120 10.23 -3.92 10.97
CA GLN A 120 10.41 -2.53 10.56
C GLN A 120 11.24 -2.39 9.29
N TYR A 121 12.36 -3.10 9.21
CA TYR A 121 13.21 -3.06 8.02
C TYR A 121 12.45 -3.53 6.77
N ILE A 122 11.70 -4.64 6.87
CA ILE A 122 10.92 -5.16 5.74
C ILE A 122 9.78 -4.22 5.36
N VAL A 123 9.06 -3.66 6.35
CA VAL A 123 7.99 -2.69 6.11
C VAL A 123 8.54 -1.40 5.49
N PHE A 124 9.76 -0.99 5.84
CA PHE A 124 10.43 0.14 5.22
C PHE A 124 10.77 -0.11 3.73
N LEU A 125 11.19 -1.33 3.39
CA LEU A 125 11.37 -1.72 1.99
C LEU A 125 10.04 -1.69 1.22
N ALA A 126 8.97 -2.22 1.81
CA ALA A 126 7.63 -2.15 1.23
C ALA A 126 7.13 -0.70 1.08
N TYR A 127 7.40 0.16 2.05
CA TYR A 127 7.11 1.60 1.98
C TYR A 127 7.76 2.24 0.76
N LYS A 128 9.06 2.01 0.55
CA LYS A 128 9.77 2.57 -0.62
C LYS A 128 9.16 2.11 -1.94
N GLU A 129 8.79 0.83 -2.03
CA GLU A 129 8.13 0.28 -3.21
C GLU A 129 6.74 0.91 -3.43
N PHE A 130 5.96 1.07 -2.37
CA PHE A 130 4.62 1.66 -2.47
C PHE A 130 4.68 3.14 -2.85
N VAL A 131 5.65 3.91 -2.34
CA VAL A 131 5.91 5.29 -2.78
C VAL A 131 6.27 5.35 -4.27
N ALA A 132 7.12 4.44 -4.75
CA ALA A 132 7.49 4.40 -6.17
C ALA A 132 6.27 4.14 -7.07
N LEU A 133 5.40 3.21 -6.66
CA LEU A 133 4.15 2.89 -7.37
C LEU A 133 3.10 4.02 -7.32
N GLU A 134 3.10 4.82 -6.25
CA GLU A 134 2.26 6.03 -6.15
C GLU A 134 2.78 7.13 -7.08
N MET A 135 4.09 7.36 -7.13
CA MET A 135 4.70 8.38 -8.00
C MET A 135 4.54 8.07 -9.49
N GLU A 136 4.73 6.82 -9.91
CA GLU A 136 4.55 6.42 -11.33
C GLU A 136 3.12 6.72 -11.85
N LYS A 137 2.12 6.71 -10.96
CA LYS A 137 0.74 7.04 -11.30
C LYS A 137 0.49 8.52 -11.49
N ASP A 138 1.09 9.38 -10.67
CA ASP A 138 0.91 10.83 -10.82
C ASP A 138 1.46 11.31 -12.18
N TYR A 139 2.51 10.69 -12.70
CA TYR A 139 3.05 11.02 -14.03
C TYR A 139 2.23 10.48 -15.20
N THR A 140 1.41 9.44 -15.02
CA THR A 140 0.58 8.87 -16.11
C THR A 140 -0.77 9.56 -16.29
N VAL A 141 -1.14 10.50 -15.43
CA VAL A 141 -2.40 11.26 -15.51
C VAL A 141 -2.26 12.55 -16.34
N GLU A 142 -1.03 12.97 -16.69
CA GLU A 142 -0.78 14.10 -17.61
C GLU A 142 -0.54 13.67 -19.07
N GLU A 143 -1.31 12.73 -19.62
CA GLU A 143 -1.44 12.67 -21.09
C GLU A 143 -2.62 13.58 -21.48
N PRO A 144 -2.39 14.82 -21.94
CA PRO A 144 -3.46 15.68 -22.38
C PRO A 144 -4.14 15.00 -23.56
N GLU A 145 -5.39 14.63 -23.34
CA GLU A 145 -6.45 14.38 -24.32
C GLU A 145 -5.96 14.66 -25.76
N ARG A 146 -5.47 13.62 -26.44
CA ARG A 146 -5.36 13.67 -27.90
C ARG A 146 -6.78 13.85 -28.42
N ARG A 147 -7.20 15.12 -28.58
CA ARG A 147 -8.34 15.46 -29.42
C ARG A 147 -8.05 14.80 -30.77
N PRO A 148 -8.90 13.89 -31.27
CA PRO A 148 -8.80 13.53 -32.66
C PRO A 148 -9.00 14.82 -33.44
N LEU A 149 -7.97 15.25 -34.18
CA LEU A 149 -8.15 16.21 -35.25
C LEU A 149 -9.27 15.64 -36.12
N GLN A 150 -10.44 16.28 -36.09
CA GLN A 150 -11.51 15.99 -37.03
C GLN A 150 -10.91 16.11 -38.42
N GLN A 151 -10.75 14.96 -39.06
CA GLN A 151 -10.43 14.81 -40.46
C GLN A 151 -11.54 15.48 -41.25
N ASN A 152 -11.32 16.74 -41.60
CA ASN A 152 -12.18 17.53 -42.46
C ASN A 152 -12.03 17.00 -43.89
N GLU A 153 -12.58 15.82 -44.15
CA GLU A 153 -12.87 15.33 -45.51
C GLU A 153 -14.08 16.08 -46.06
N ARG A 154 -13.91 17.39 -46.27
CA ARG A 154 -14.64 18.10 -47.31
C ARG A 154 -13.64 18.38 -48.41
N THR A 155 -13.65 17.54 -49.45
CA THR A 155 -13.70 17.93 -50.87
C THR A 155 -13.53 16.67 -51.71
N GLN A 156 -14.63 16.03 -52.10
CA GLN A 156 -14.81 15.37 -53.40
C GLN A 156 -16.23 14.77 -53.44
N GLN A 157 -17.21 15.61 -53.80
CA GLN A 157 -18.42 15.11 -54.44
C GLN A 157 -18.38 15.58 -55.90
N PRO A 158 -18.48 14.66 -56.88
CA PRO A 158 -18.61 15.05 -58.27
C PRO A 158 -20.00 15.64 -58.50
N ILE A 159 -20.03 16.89 -58.97
CA ILE A 159 -21.24 17.56 -59.43
C ILE A 159 -21.70 16.86 -60.72
N VAL A 160 -22.66 15.94 -60.60
CA VAL A 160 -23.45 15.42 -61.72
C VAL A 160 -24.64 16.37 -61.91
N VAL A 161 -24.47 17.39 -62.75
CA VAL A 161 -25.60 18.22 -63.21
C VAL A 161 -26.22 17.54 -64.42
N LYS A 162 -27.44 17.03 -64.21
CA LYS A 162 -28.36 16.58 -65.25
C LYS A 162 -28.70 17.76 -66.17
N ASN A 163 -28.32 17.69 -67.44
CA ASN A 163 -28.85 18.57 -68.48
C ASN A 163 -30.30 18.16 -68.79
N SER A 164 -31.26 18.86 -68.18
CA SER A 164 -32.64 18.87 -68.66
C SER A 164 -32.74 19.82 -69.86
N ALA A 165 -32.85 19.24 -71.05
CA ALA A 165 -33.26 19.95 -72.25
C ALA A 165 -34.67 20.52 -72.05
N PHE A 166 -34.81 21.84 -72.07
CA PHE A 166 -36.10 22.51 -72.20
C PHE A 166 -36.07 23.40 -73.45
N THR A 167 -36.95 23.03 -74.37
CA THR A 167 -37.28 23.67 -75.64
C THR A 167 -37.85 25.07 -75.45
N GLY A 168 -37.39 26.04 -76.23
CA GLY A 168 -37.96 27.39 -76.28
C GLY A 168 -37.48 28.17 -77.50
N LYS A 169 -38.38 28.33 -78.47
CA LYS A 169 -38.22 29.00 -79.77
C LYS A 169 -37.70 30.43 -79.70
N GLY A 170 -36.89 30.81 -80.69
CA GLY A 170 -37.15 32.04 -81.47
C GLY A 170 -36.06 33.12 -81.49
N ILE A 171 -35.44 33.27 -82.68
CA ILE A 171 -35.38 34.48 -83.53
C ILE A 171 -33.99 34.70 -84.16
N THR A 172 -34.07 34.89 -85.48
CA THR A 172 -33.11 35.18 -86.56
C THR A 172 -32.34 36.48 -86.46
N ILE A 173 -31.11 36.55 -87.01
CA ILE A 173 -30.62 37.59 -87.97
C ILE A 173 -29.50 36.97 -88.83
N GLY A 174 -29.58 37.09 -90.17
CA GLY A 174 -28.46 36.86 -91.11
C GLY A 174 -28.76 35.92 -92.26
#